data_AF-A0A8D7FNY5-F1
#
_entry.id   AF-A0A8D7FNY5-F1
#
_cell.length_a   1.000
_cell.length_b   1.000
_cell.length_c   1.000
_cell.angle_alpha   90.00
_cell.angle_beta   90.00
_cell.angle_gamma   90.00
#
_symmetry.space_group_name_H-M   'P 1'
#
loop_
_entity.id
_entity.type
_entity.pdbx_description
1 polymer ?
#
loop_
_entity_poly.entity_id
_entity_poly.type
_entity_poly.pdbx_seq_one_letter_code
_entity_poly.pdbx_strand_id
1 'polypeptide(L)'
;MLLTVEPLITYGYPTLKSVRELVYKKGCGNIEKERTPLTDNNVIEQALGKYGIICLEDVVHEIATVGSHFKEVTSFLWSFKLKCPERRLQMKKKLYKEGGDAGNREDHINELIDKLN
;
A
#
# COMPACT_ATOMS: atom_id res chain seq x y z
N MET A 1 -16.05 4.81 8.30
CA MET A 1 -15.82 4.68 6.84
C MET A 1 -15.48 3.25 6.44
N LEU A 2 -14.45 2.60 7.01
CA LEU A 2 -14.07 1.22 6.63
C LEU A 2 -15.14 0.16 6.92
N LEU A 3 -15.87 0.29 8.05
CA LEU A 3 -16.94 -0.65 8.43
C LEU A 3 -18.07 -0.77 7.38
N THR A 4 -18.36 0.30 6.63
CA THR A 4 -19.42 0.31 5.61
C THR A 4 -19.03 -0.51 4.38
N VAL A 5 -17.74 -0.52 4.04
CA VAL A 5 -17.19 -1.24 2.86
C VAL A 5 -16.50 -2.54 3.25
N GLU A 6 -16.54 -2.91 4.53
CA GLU A 6 -15.92 -4.10 5.10
C GLU A 6 -16.16 -5.41 4.32
N PRO A 7 -17.38 -5.72 3.80
CA PRO A 7 -17.59 -6.95 3.03
C PRO A 7 -16.93 -6.93 1.63
N LEU A 8 -16.41 -5.78 1.17
CA LEU A 8 -15.80 -5.59 -0.14
C LEU A 8 -14.28 -5.48 -0.08
N ILE A 9 -13.74 -5.08 1.06
CA ILE A 9 -12.30 -4.85 1.24
C ILE A 9 -11.71 -5.81 2.26
N THR A 10 -10.40 -6.02 2.14
CA THR A 10 -9.61 -6.69 3.15
C THR A 10 -8.56 -5.69 3.62
N TYR A 11 -8.43 -5.50 4.93
CA TYR A 11 -7.49 -4.55 5.53
C TYR A 11 -6.82 -5.16 6.75
N GLY A 12 -5.74 -4.54 7.23
CA GLY A 12 -4.95 -5.03 8.35
C GLY A 12 -3.73 -4.15 8.60
N TYR A 13 -2.77 -4.66 9.37
CA TYR A 13 -1.57 -3.94 9.75
C TYR A 13 -0.36 -4.44 8.94
N PRO A 14 0.09 -3.68 7.92
CA PRO A 14 1.24 -4.08 7.13
C PRO A 14 2.53 -3.85 7.94
N THR A 15 3.48 -4.78 7.79
CA THR A 15 4.83 -4.66 8.32
C THR A 15 5.69 -3.75 7.46
N LEU A 16 6.76 -3.20 8.04
CA LEU A 16 7.76 -2.42 7.29
C LEU A 16 8.28 -3.17 6.05
N LYS A 17 8.46 -4.48 6.16
CA LYS A 17 8.88 -5.34 5.04
C LYS A 17 7.85 -5.34 3.92
N SER A 18 6.57 -5.58 4.22
CA SER A 18 5.51 -5.61 3.23
C SER A 18 5.28 -4.24 2.57
N VAL A 19 5.34 -3.14 3.33
CA VAL A 19 5.27 -1.78 2.77
C VAL A 19 6.43 -1.54 1.82
N ARG A 20 7.66 -1.87 2.25
CA ARG A 20 8.87 -1.74 1.43
C ARG A 20 8.68 -2.48 0.10
N GLU A 21 8.38 -3.76 0.14
CA GLU A 21 8.24 -4.56 -1.08
C GLU A 21 7.17 -4.04 -2.04
N LEU A 22 6.04 -3.55 -1.51
CA LEU A 22 4.98 -2.96 -2.33
C LEU A 22 5.43 -1.68 -3.02
N VAL A 23 6.10 -0.78 -2.29
CA VAL A 23 6.60 0.49 -2.83
C VAL A 23 7.68 0.22 -3.88
N TYR A 24 8.62 -0.69 -3.65
CA TYR A 24 9.66 -1.01 -4.64
C TYR A 24 9.12 -1.71 -5.88
N LYS A 25 8.27 -2.72 -5.73
CA LYS A 25 7.82 -3.55 -6.87
C LYS A 25 6.70 -2.89 -7.66
N LYS A 26 5.84 -2.11 -7.00
CA LYS A 26 4.56 -1.63 -7.56
C LYS A 26 4.32 -0.14 -7.34
N GLY A 27 5.25 0.57 -6.70
CA GLY A 27 5.17 2.00 -6.48
C GLY A 27 5.17 2.79 -7.78
N CYS A 28 4.17 3.64 -7.91
CA CYS A 28 4.12 4.65 -8.96
C CYS A 28 3.78 5.99 -8.31
N GLY A 29 4.46 7.05 -8.74
CA GLY A 29 4.10 8.41 -8.40
C GLY A 29 3.02 8.93 -9.33
N ASN A 30 2.19 9.83 -8.81
CA ASN A 30 1.29 10.67 -9.57
C ASN A 30 1.99 12.00 -9.85
N ILE A 31 2.54 12.14 -11.06
CA ILE A 31 3.20 13.38 -11.49
C ILE A 31 2.42 13.90 -12.68
N GLU A 32 1.92 15.14 -12.57
CA GLU A 32 1.14 15.79 -13.62
C GLU A 32 -0.07 14.96 -14.11
N LYS A 33 -0.66 14.13 -13.24
CA LYS A 33 -1.76 13.17 -13.54
C LYS A 33 -1.35 11.97 -14.38
N GLU A 34 -0.05 11.79 -14.62
CA GLU A 34 0.50 10.60 -15.25
C GLU A 34 1.03 9.62 -14.20
N ARG A 35 0.95 8.32 -14.52
CA ARG A 35 1.43 7.24 -13.68
C ARG A 35 2.89 6.95 -14.03
N THR A 36 3.81 7.50 -13.25
CA THR A 36 5.25 7.32 -13.46
C THR A 36 5.80 6.29 -12.47
N PRO A 37 6.55 5.27 -12.91
CA PRO A 37 7.19 4.33 -12.00
C PRO A 37 8.25 5.04 -11.15
N LEU A 38 8.38 4.65 -9.87
CA LEU A 38 9.36 5.23 -8.95
C LEU A 38 10.73 4.55 -9.14
N THR A 39 11.38 4.78 -10.28
CA THR A 39 12.72 4.22 -10.57
C THR A 39 13.85 5.10 -10.07
N ASP A 40 13.65 6.42 -10.04
CA ASP A 40 14.67 7.41 -9.78
C ASP A 40 14.31 8.27 -8.58
N ASN A 41 15.25 8.47 -7.65
CA ASN A 41 15.04 9.31 -6.48
C ASN A 41 14.77 10.78 -6.84
N ASN A 42 15.28 11.24 -7.99
CA ASN A 42 15.02 12.59 -8.51
C ASN A 42 13.51 12.86 -8.66
N VAL A 43 12.74 11.84 -9.05
CA VAL A 43 11.29 11.93 -9.25
C VAL A 43 10.56 12.17 -7.93
N ILE A 44 11.07 11.57 -6.85
CA ILE A 44 10.55 11.72 -5.49
C ILE A 44 10.94 13.08 -4.92
N GLU A 45 12.20 13.46 -5.06
CA GLU A 45 12.72 14.75 -4.60
C GLU A 45 11.99 15.93 -5.28
N GLN A 46 11.69 15.83 -6.57
CA GLN A 46 10.92 16.87 -7.27
C GLN A 46 9.50 17.04 -6.73
N ALA A 47 8.84 15.95 -6.34
CA ALA A 47 7.46 15.99 -5.85
C ALA A 47 7.36 16.30 -4.35
N LEU A 48 8.25 15.71 -3.55
CA LEU A 48 8.17 15.66 -2.08
C LEU A 48 9.40 16.26 -1.39
N GLY A 49 10.42 16.73 -2.11
CA GLY A 49 11.64 17.30 -1.52
C GLY A 49 11.38 18.51 -0.63
N LYS A 50 10.30 19.27 -0.88
CA LYS A 50 9.81 20.33 0.02
C LYS A 50 9.44 19.86 1.43
N TYR A 51 9.16 18.57 1.60
CA TYR A 51 8.82 17.92 2.87
C TYR A 51 10.01 17.17 3.47
N GLY A 52 11.21 17.27 2.87
CA GLY A 52 12.41 16.55 3.30
C GLY A 52 12.44 15.08 2.89
N ILE A 53 11.61 14.67 1.93
CA ILE A 53 11.54 13.31 1.41
C ILE A 53 12.33 13.26 0.11
N ILE A 54 13.50 12.63 0.15
CA ILE A 54 14.47 12.65 -0.95
C ILE A 54 14.53 11.28 -1.64
N CYS A 55 14.35 10.21 -0.87
CA CYS A 55 14.52 8.83 -1.34
C CYS A 55 13.25 7.98 -1.18
N LEU A 56 13.23 6.84 -1.87
CA LEU A 56 12.22 5.77 -1.68
C LEU A 56 12.14 5.32 -0.22
N GLU A 57 13.27 5.20 0.47
CA GLU A 57 13.31 4.82 1.88
C GLU A 57 12.57 5.79 2.78
N ASP A 58 12.65 7.10 2.52
CA ASP A 58 11.95 8.12 3.30
C ASP A 58 10.43 7.98 3.12
N VAL A 59 9.99 7.67 1.90
CA VAL A 59 8.59 7.34 1.59
C VAL A 59 8.12 6.12 2.37
N VAL A 60 8.91 5.04 2.37
CA VAL A 60 8.58 3.81 3.12
C VAL A 60 8.55 4.08 4.61
N HIS A 61 9.49 4.89 5.13
CA HIS A 61 9.56 5.26 6.53
C HIS A 61 8.33 6.05 6.95
N GLU A 62 8.01 7.14 6.25
CA GLU A 62 6.85 8.01 6.55
C GLU A 62 5.53 7.21 6.54
N ILE A 63 5.37 6.24 5.64
CA ILE A 63 4.19 5.37 5.60
C ILE A 63 4.14 4.42 6.80
N ALA A 64 5.27 3.82 7.16
CA ALA A 64 5.33 2.82 8.23
C ALA A 64 5.22 3.43 9.63
N THR A 65 5.78 4.62 9.84
CA THR A 65 5.77 5.33 11.13
C THR A 65 4.61 6.30 11.27
N VAL A 66 3.83 6.50 10.21
CA VAL A 66 2.75 7.51 10.14
C VAL A 66 3.31 8.89 10.46
N GLY A 67 4.28 9.31 9.65
CA GLY A 67 4.98 10.58 9.81
C GLY A 67 4.12 11.81 9.54
N SER A 68 4.74 12.98 9.70
CA SER A 68 4.05 14.27 9.60
C SER A 68 3.49 14.55 8.20
N HIS A 69 4.10 13.95 7.17
CA HIS A 69 3.75 14.15 5.76
C HIS A 69 3.10 12.93 5.13
N PHE A 70 2.50 12.05 5.95
CA PHE A 70 1.82 10.83 5.49
C PHE A 70 0.75 11.12 4.42
N LYS A 71 0.00 12.21 4.56
CA LYS A 71 -1.08 12.56 3.62
C LYS A 71 -0.53 12.95 2.25
N GLU A 72 0.57 13.67 2.23
CA GLU A 72 1.26 14.14 1.03
C GLU A 72 1.87 12.95 0.29
N VAL A 73 2.53 12.05 1.03
CA VAL A 73 3.12 10.81 0.50
C VAL A 73 2.05 9.90 -0.09
N THR A 74 0.94 9.67 0.64
CA THR A 74 -0.15 8.82 0.16
C THR A 74 -0.91 9.42 -1.01
N SER A 75 -1.02 10.75 -1.10
CA SER A 75 -1.61 11.43 -2.27
C SER A 75 -0.68 11.40 -3.48
N PHE A 76 0.64 11.38 -3.28
CA PHE A 76 1.63 11.23 -4.34
C PHE A 76 1.64 9.81 -4.90
N LEU A 77 1.51 8.79 -4.04
CA LEU A 77 1.47 7.41 -4.50
C LEU A 77 0.16 7.10 -5.25
N TRP A 78 0.30 6.51 -6.43
CA TRP A 78 -0.82 5.95 -7.16
C TRP A 78 -1.29 4.63 -6.52
N SER A 79 -2.58 4.30 -6.66
CA SER A 79 -3.12 3.01 -6.20
C SER A 79 -2.34 1.82 -6.77
N PHE A 80 -1.88 0.94 -5.88
CA PHE A 80 -1.13 -0.25 -6.25
C PHE A 80 -2.01 -1.24 -7.03
N LYS A 81 -1.55 -1.65 -8.20
CA LYS A 81 -2.19 -2.74 -8.97
C LYS A 81 -1.60 -4.08 -8.54
N LEU A 82 -2.31 -4.79 -7.66
CA LEU A 82 -1.92 -6.10 -7.18
C LEU A 82 -2.24 -7.21 -8.20
N LYS A 83 -1.54 -8.33 -8.14
CA LYS A 83 -1.87 -9.52 -8.96
C LYS A 83 -3.04 -10.27 -8.33
N CYS A 84 -3.75 -11.06 -9.12
CA CYS A 84 -4.69 -12.03 -8.57
C CYS A 84 -3.91 -13.15 -7.86
N PRO A 85 -4.31 -13.56 -6.64
CA PRO A 85 -3.62 -14.62 -5.92
C PRO A 85 -3.77 -15.95 -6.64
N GLU A 86 -2.68 -16.71 -6.75
CA GLU A 86 -2.64 -17.99 -7.49
C GLU A 86 -3.61 -19.03 -6.94
N ARG A 87 -3.81 -19.04 -5.61
CA ARG A 87 -4.91 -19.76 -4.97
C ARG A 87 -6.14 -18.85 -4.98
N ARG A 88 -7.25 -19.30 -5.57
CA ARG A 88 -8.56 -18.65 -5.42
C ARG A 88 -8.80 -18.41 -3.93
N LEU A 89 -8.64 -17.16 -3.49
CA LEU A 89 -9.38 -16.69 -2.33
C LEU A 89 -10.84 -17.06 -2.61
N GLN A 90 -11.55 -17.59 -1.62
CA GLN A 90 -12.93 -17.98 -1.86
C GLN A 90 -13.80 -16.76 -2.18
N MET A 91 -13.23 -15.55 -2.10
CA MET A 91 -13.86 -14.25 -2.36
C MET A 91 -15.20 -14.19 -1.60
N LYS A 92 -15.20 -14.83 -0.43
CA LYS A 92 -16.37 -14.91 0.41
C LYS A 92 -16.52 -13.53 1.05
N LYS A 93 -17.69 -12.92 0.82
CA LYS A 93 -18.14 -11.69 1.51
C LYS A 93 -18.26 -11.86 3.04
N LYS A 94 -18.02 -13.06 3.57
CA LYS A 94 -17.97 -13.32 5.00
C LYS A 94 -16.76 -12.65 5.61
N LEU A 95 -16.90 -12.26 6.88
CA LEU A 95 -15.82 -11.67 7.66
C LEU A 95 -14.71 -12.70 7.88
N TYR A 96 -13.47 -12.22 7.96
CA TYR A 96 -12.30 -13.06 8.22
C TYR A 96 -12.43 -13.84 9.53
N LYS A 97 -13.00 -13.23 10.57
CA LYS A 97 -13.31 -13.88 11.86
C LYS A 97 -14.25 -15.09 11.73
N GLU A 98 -15.06 -15.15 10.68
CA GLU A 98 -16.01 -16.22 10.39
C GLU A 98 -15.46 -17.23 9.35
N GLY A 99 -14.15 -17.16 9.05
CA GLY A 99 -13.51 -17.98 8.02
C GLY A 99 -13.78 -17.49 6.59
N GLY A 100 -14.16 -16.22 6.43
CA GLY A 100 -14.26 -15.54 5.15
C GLY A 100 -12.97 -14.85 4.72
N ASP A 101 -13.07 -14.01 3.68
CA ASP A 101 -11.92 -13.28 3.14
C ASP A 101 -11.95 -11.77 3.42
N ALA A 102 -13.12 -11.24 3.78
CA ALA A 102 -13.38 -9.81 3.90
C ALA A 102 -13.14 -9.27 5.31
N GLY A 103 -12.86 -7.97 5.42
CA GLY A 103 -12.65 -7.26 6.67
C GLY A 103 -11.23 -7.30 7.24
N ASN A 104 -11.12 -7.05 8.54
CA ASN A 104 -9.84 -6.91 9.22
C ASN A 104 -9.14 -8.27 9.40
N ARG A 105 -7.92 -8.40 8.85
CA ARG A 105 -7.02 -9.55 9.03
C ARG A 105 -5.88 -9.30 10.00
N GLU A 106 -5.82 -8.12 10.62
CA GLU A 106 -4.78 -7.72 11.57
C GLU A 106 -3.38 -7.97 10.95
N ASP A 107 -2.51 -8.73 11.63
CA ASP A 107 -1.15 -9.02 11.16
C ASP A 107 -1.11 -10.08 10.03
N HIS A 108 -2.18 -10.86 9.83
CA HIS A 108 -2.25 -11.87 8.77
C HIS A 108 -2.40 -11.27 7.36
N ILE A 109 -2.55 -9.95 7.25
CA ILE A 109 -2.56 -9.27 5.95
C ILE A 109 -1.21 -9.39 5.22
N ASN A 110 -0.11 -9.52 5.96
CA ASN A 110 1.24 -9.56 5.41
C ASN A 110 1.45 -10.81 4.54
N GLU A 111 0.95 -11.96 4.98
CA GLU A 111 0.98 -13.21 4.19
C GLU A 111 0.16 -13.10 2.91
N LEU A 112 -0.92 -12.31 2.93
CA LEU A 112 -1.72 -12.06 1.75
C LEU A 112 -0.98 -11.15 0.78
N ILE A 113 -0.36 -10.07 1.27
CA ILE A 113 0.44 -9.15 0.44
C ILE A 113 1.56 -9.90 -0.27
N ASP A 114 2.27 -10.79 0.43
CA ASP A 114 3.34 -11.61 -0.15
C ASP A 114 2.83 -12.51 -1.30
N LYS A 115 1.62 -13.06 -1.19
CA LYS A 115 0.98 -13.86 -2.25
C LYS A 115 0.47 -13.02 -3.43
N LEU A 116 0.26 -11.72 -3.24
CA LEU A 116 -0.27 -10.78 -4.24
C LEU A 116 0.82 -10.01 -4.99
N ASN A 117 2.08 -10.18 -4.59
CA ASN A 117 3.23 -9.52 -5.21
C ASN A 117 3.56 -10.07 -6.61
#